data_AF-A0A963ESW5-F1
#
_entry.id   AF-A0A963ESW5-F1
#
_cell.length_a   1.000
_cell.length_b   1.000
_cell.length_c   1.000
_cell.angle_alpha   90.00
_cell.angle_beta   90.00
_cell.angle_gamma   90.00
#
_symmetry.space_group_name_H-M   'P 1'
#
loop_
_entity.id
_entity.type
_entity.pdbx_description
1 polymer ?
#
loop_
_entity_poly.entity_id
_entity_poly.type
_entity_poly.pdbx_seq_one_letter_code
_entity_poly.pdbx_strand_id
1 'polypeptide(L)' 'MPLLRLDTASLHYGTQVLLDEVDLTITRGDRLGLLGRNGTGKTTLL' A
#
# COMPACT_ATOMS: atom_id res chain seq x y z
N MET A 1 -14.30 -12.97 -4.00
CA MET A 1 -14.60 -11.59 -3.59
C MET A 1 -13.37 -11.05 -2.86
N PRO A 2 -12.77 -9.94 -3.34
CA PRO A 2 -11.65 -9.31 -2.64
C PRO A 2 -12.10 -8.79 -1.27
N LEU A 3 -11.19 -8.86 -0.29
CA LEU A 3 -11.39 -8.29 1.04
C LEU A 3 -10.94 -6.82 1.08
N LEU A 4 -9.87 -6.50 0.36
CA LEU A 4 -9.36 -5.14 0.17
C LEU A 4 -8.98 -4.98 -1.30
N ARG A 5 -9.31 -3.83 -1.87
CA ARG A 5 -8.83 -3.43 -3.19
C ARG A 5 -8.44 -1.96 -3.14
N LEU A 6 -7.24 -1.66 -3.60
CA LEU A 6 -6.74 -0.33 -3.89
C LEU A 6 -6.54 -0.26 -5.40
N ASP A 7 -7.12 0.77 -6.02
CA ASP A 7 -6.99 1.05 -7.45
C ASP A 7 -6.28 2.39 -7.59
N THR A 8 -5.09 2.41 -8.21
CA THR A 8 -4.29 3.62 -8.47
C THR A 8 -4.08 4.51 -7.25
N ALA A 9 -3.78 3.92 -6.09
CA ALA A 9 -3.68 4.64 -4.83
C ALA A 9 -2.37 5.46 -4.72
N SER A 10 -2.51 6.76 -4.46
CA SER A 10 -1.38 7.68 -4.28
C SER A 10 -1.46 8.40 -2.93
N LEU A 11 -0.32 8.61 -2.27
CA LEU A 11 -0.24 9.28 -0.98
C LEU A 11 1.08 10.02 -0.83
N HIS A 12 0.98 11.26 -0.37
CA HIS A 12 2.10 12.18 -0.22
C HIS A 12 1.99 12.95 1.10
N TYR A 13 3.13 13.16 1.76
CA TYR A 13 3.25 14.14 2.85
C TYR A 13 4.21 15.24 2.44
N GLY A 14 3.64 16.42 2.13
CA GLY A 14 4.40 17.50 1.53
C GLY A 14 4.99 17.07 0.18
N THR A 15 6.31 17.11 0.06
CA THR A 15 7.04 16.69 -1.14
C THR A 15 7.43 15.21 -1.13
N GLN A 16 7.21 14.49 -0.02
CA GLN A 16 7.57 13.09 0.08
C GLN A 16 6.44 12.20 -0.47
N VAL A 17 6.73 11.49 -1.55
CA VAL A 17 5.90 10.44 -2.12
C VAL A 17 6.02 9.19 -1.24
N LEU A 18 4.89 8.69 -0.73
CA LEU A 18 4.83 7.43 0.02
C LEU A 18 4.20 6.30 -0.78
N LEU A 19 3.17 6.63 -1.58
CA LEU A 19 2.52 5.72 -2.52
C LEU A 19 2.35 6.48 -3.84
N ASP A 20 2.64 5.80 -4.95
CA ASP A 20 2.55 6.34 -6.30
C ASP A 20 1.79 5.35 -7.18
N GLU A 21 0.53 5.68 -7.46
CA GLU A 21 -0.37 4.91 -8.34
C GLU A 21 -0.39 3.39 -8.05
N VAL A 22 -0.47 3.02 -6.78
CA VAL A 22 -0.37 1.61 -6.34
C VAL A 22 -1.69 0.87 -6.53
N ASP A 23 -1.64 -0.25 -7.25
CA ASP A 23 -2.71 -1.25 -7.31
C ASP A 23 -2.42 -2.40 -6.33
N LEU A 24 -3.39 -2.72 -5.46
CA LEU A 24 -3.30 -3.83 -4.52
C LEU A 24 -4.64 -4.53 -4.39
N THR A 25 -4.67 -5.85 -4.54
CA THR A 25 -5.86 -6.65 -4.24
C THR A 25 -5.48 -7.71 -3.20
N ILE A 26 -6.24 -7.77 -2.11
CA ILE A 26 -6.12 -8.79 -1.07
C ILE A 26 -7.39 -9.64 -1.08
N THR A 27 -7.20 -10.95 -1.13
CA THR A 27 -8.26 -11.95 -1.08
C THR A 27 -8.17 -12.80 0.18
N ARG A 28 -9.26 -13.51 0.47
CA ARG A 28 -9.32 -14.38 1.66
C ARG A 28 -8.29 -15.50 1.53
N GLY A 29 -7.41 -15.60 2.52
CA GLY A 29 -6.37 -16.63 2.60
C GLY A 29 -4.96 -16.12 2.25
N ASP A 30 -4.85 -14.91 1.69
CA ASP A 30 -3.56 -14.30 1.39
C ASP A 30 -2.76 -14.05 2.68
N ARG A 31 -1.45 -14.33 2.61
CA ARG A 31 -0.47 -13.94 3.62
C ARG A 31 0.55 -13.03 2.95
N LEU A 32 0.42 -11.73 3.18
CA LEU A 32 1.30 -10.73 2.59
C LEU A 32 2.26 -10.17 3.64
N GLY A 33 3.45 -9.78 3.18
CA GLY A 33 4.41 -9.03 3.96
C GLY A 33 4.79 -7.77 3.19
N LEU A 34 4.72 -6.62 3.85
CA LEU A 34 5.13 -5.35 3.26
C LEU A 34 6.56 -5.03 3.68
N LEU A 35 7.47 -4.96 2.71
CA LEU A 35 8.91 -4.76 2.91
C LEU A 35 9.37 -3.41 2.36
N GLY A 36 10.48 -2.90 2.89
CA GLY A 36 11.04 -1.60 2.51
C GLY A 36 11.76 -0.92 3.67
N ARG A 37 12.54 0.12 3.38
CA ARG A 37 13.28 0.90 4.39
C ARG A 37 12.31 1.62 5.34
N ASN A 38 12.80 2.06 6.51
CA ASN A 38 11.99 2.89 7.41
C ASN A 38 11.58 4.19 6.71
N GLY A 39 10.33 4.61 6.87
CA GLY A 39 9.79 5.82 6.25
C GLY A 39 9.24 5.67 4.82
N THR A 40 9.23 4.47 4.23
CA THR A 40 8.71 4.25 2.85
C THR A 40 7.20 3.99 2.79
N GLY A 41 6.42 4.48 3.75
CA GLY A 41 4.95 4.37 3.70
C GLY A 41 4.33 3.04 4.13
N LYS A 42 5.10 2.09 4.69
CA LYS A 42 4.59 0.75 5.02
C LYS A 42 3.44 0.74 6.05
N THR A 43 3.66 1.34 7.21
CA THR A 43 2.62 1.52 8.26
C THR A 43 1.55 2.53 7.84
N THR A 44 1.78 3.26 6.75
CA THR A 44 0.78 4.16 6.19
C THR A 44 -0.17 3.41 5.25
N LEU A 45 0.31 2.33 4.62
CA LEU A 45 -0.48 1.46 3.75
C LEU A 45 -1.27 0.38 4.52
N LEU A 46 -0.72 -0.14 5.62
CA LEU A 46 -1.32 -1.16 6.50
C LEU A 46 -1.63 -0.58 7.89
#